data_AF-A0A1C6L4A4-F1
#
_entry.id   AF-A0A1C6L4A4-F1
#
_cell.length_a   1.000
_cell.length_b   1.000
_cell.length_c   1.000
_cell.angle_alpha   90.00
_cell.angle_beta   90.00
_cell.angle_gamma   90.00
#
_symmetry.space_group_name_H-M   'P 1'
#
loop_
_entity.id
_entity.type
_entity.pdbx_description
1 polymer ?
#
loop_
_entity_poly.entity_id
_entity_poly.type
_entity_poly.pdbx_seq_one_letter_code
_entity_poly.pdbx_strand_id
1 'polypeptide(L)'
;MRQKKLLSLVLTVALVLGCVTIPTSGAFAANTINGIHEGFSWSVNPETGVLKISGDGLLSYGPWDEYKESIQKVELAGKITSIGRYAFKDCAKLNSIVLPKSVTMISYGAFDHCGSLKTIKLPASLESIETGAFIFCNSLSKVDVNGGANNTKLVNIGTKAFGGCTKLKSLTIPKKVQNIGSKAYGYDLVDDYTLEARKVSNATIYGIKGTEAQSYAKANKITFKSVKNTGASILTAPKLTAYTGKINGKGSHVLKFTKVKGATGYQIYFSFSGNANTWRKLQSFKTPPKKYELQWDNGGGLKCYYKVRAYKKVGSKYTYSPFSAVKMLK
;
A
#
# COMPACT_ATOMS: atom_id res chain seq x y z
N MET A 1 -40.54 46.47 -57.16
CA MET A 1 -39.73 47.71 -57.11
C MET A 1 -39.53 48.08 -55.64
N ARG A 2 -38.27 48.07 -55.19
CA ARG A 2 -37.68 48.70 -53.97
C ARG A 2 -38.08 48.25 -52.55
N GLN A 3 -37.02 47.88 -51.82
CA GLN A 3 -36.84 47.74 -50.37
C GLN A 3 -37.26 48.99 -49.56
N LYS A 4 -37.52 48.81 -48.25
CA LYS A 4 -36.68 49.37 -47.17
C LYS A 4 -37.09 48.89 -45.76
N LYS A 5 -36.09 48.43 -45.01
CA LYS A 5 -36.08 48.25 -43.55
C LYS A 5 -35.99 49.62 -42.85
N LEU A 6 -36.66 49.78 -41.71
CA LEU A 6 -36.31 50.72 -40.62
C LEU A 6 -36.73 50.06 -39.30
N LEU A 7 -35.81 49.46 -38.54
CA LEU A 7 -35.11 50.06 -37.39
C LEU A 7 -36.06 50.70 -36.36
N SER A 8 -36.35 49.95 -35.28
CA SER A 8 -36.88 50.51 -34.04
C SER A 8 -35.72 50.81 -33.08
N LEU A 9 -35.83 51.99 -32.50
CA LEU A 9 -34.89 52.80 -31.74
C LEU A 9 -34.83 52.28 -30.28
N VAL A 10 -33.69 51.76 -29.82
CA VAL A 10 -33.43 51.57 -28.38
C VAL A 10 -32.46 52.65 -27.93
N LEU A 11 -32.97 53.49 -27.03
CA LEU A 11 -32.34 54.64 -26.42
C LEU A 11 -31.15 54.20 -25.54
N THR A 12 -29.98 54.74 -25.84
CA THR A 12 -28.73 54.65 -25.08
C THR A 12 -28.80 55.43 -23.76
N VAL A 13 -28.39 54.79 -22.67
CA VAL A 13 -27.74 55.48 -21.53
C VAL A 13 -26.29 55.03 -21.53
N ALA A 14 -25.39 55.96 -21.82
CA ALA A 14 -23.94 55.77 -21.79
C ALA A 14 -23.35 56.57 -20.61
N LEU A 15 -22.54 55.90 -19.78
CA LEU A 15 -21.47 56.46 -18.93
C LEU A 15 -20.64 55.27 -18.42
N VAL A 16 -19.30 55.21 -18.45
CA VAL A 16 -18.25 55.94 -19.15
C VAL A 16 -16.98 55.07 -18.99
N LEU A 17 -16.25 54.92 -20.09
CA LEU A 17 -14.80 54.69 -20.27
C LEU A 17 -14.06 53.64 -19.40
N GLY A 18 -13.82 52.50 -20.04
CA GLY A 18 -12.62 51.69 -19.87
C GLY A 18 -12.37 50.91 -21.17
N CYS A 19 -11.64 51.52 -22.11
CA CYS A 19 -11.21 50.88 -23.35
C CYS A 19 -10.36 49.65 -23.01
N VAL A 20 -10.91 48.44 -23.15
CA VAL A 20 -10.11 47.23 -23.23
C VAL A 20 -10.10 46.82 -24.69
N THR A 21 -8.99 47.13 -25.35
CA THR A 21 -8.60 46.53 -26.62
C THR A 21 -8.70 45.01 -26.49
N ILE A 22 -9.39 44.35 -27.43
CA ILE A 22 -9.37 42.88 -27.51
C ILE A 22 -7.96 42.50 -27.95
N PRO A 23 -7.15 41.78 -27.14
CA PRO A 23 -5.90 41.23 -27.63
C PRO A 23 -6.26 40.05 -28.53
N THR A 24 -6.04 40.20 -29.83
CA THR A 24 -5.81 39.07 -30.71
C THR A 24 -4.59 38.30 -30.19
N SER A 25 -4.77 36.99 -29.95
CA SER A 25 -3.81 36.03 -29.38
C SER A 25 -3.33 36.30 -27.94
N GLY A 26 -4.02 35.70 -26.97
CA GLY A 26 -3.60 35.66 -25.56
C GLY A 26 -4.39 34.59 -24.81
N ALA A 27 -3.71 33.74 -24.06
CA ALA A 27 -4.22 32.55 -23.39
C ALA A 27 -5.56 32.75 -22.66
N PHE A 28 -6.52 31.84 -22.86
CA PHE A 28 -7.63 31.65 -21.92
C PHE A 28 -7.02 31.36 -20.55
N ALA A 29 -7.16 32.30 -19.60
CA ALA A 29 -6.80 32.04 -18.22
C ALA A 29 -7.69 30.89 -17.73
N ALA A 30 -7.09 29.72 -17.52
CA ALA A 30 -7.75 28.54 -16.98
C ALA A 30 -8.51 28.91 -15.70
N ASN A 31 -9.84 28.95 -15.77
CA ASN A 31 -10.69 29.36 -14.65
C ASN A 31 -10.63 28.28 -13.55
N THR A 32 -9.60 28.38 -12.72
CA THR A 32 -9.30 27.42 -11.66
C THR A 32 -10.03 27.86 -10.41
N ILE A 33 -11.01 27.06 -9.99
CA ILE A 33 -11.81 27.29 -8.79
C ILE A 33 -11.04 26.68 -7.62
N ASN A 34 -10.95 27.37 -6.49
CA ASN A 34 -10.14 26.93 -5.36
C ASN A 34 -10.73 27.36 -4.02
N GLY A 35 -10.22 26.77 -2.95
CA GLY A 35 -10.61 27.12 -1.59
C GLY A 35 -9.87 26.32 -0.53
N ILE A 36 -10.31 26.48 0.71
CA ILE A 36 -9.86 25.71 1.86
C ILE A 36 -11.08 25.04 2.48
N HIS A 37 -10.97 23.76 2.82
CA HIS A 37 -12.01 23.00 3.51
C HIS A 37 -11.37 22.05 4.52
N GLU A 38 -11.77 22.14 5.80
CA GLU A 38 -11.26 21.29 6.89
C GLU A 38 -9.72 21.19 6.96
N GLY A 39 -9.02 22.30 6.67
CA GLY A 39 -7.55 22.32 6.66
C GLY A 39 -6.89 21.79 5.38
N PHE A 40 -7.67 21.43 4.37
CA PHE A 40 -7.20 21.09 3.03
C PHE A 40 -7.35 22.26 2.07
N SER A 41 -6.26 22.65 1.42
CA SER A 41 -6.31 23.51 0.24
C SER A 41 -6.69 22.67 -0.97
N TRP A 42 -7.63 23.14 -1.78
CA TRP A 42 -8.06 22.43 -2.99
C TRP A 42 -8.20 23.38 -4.18
N SER A 43 -8.04 22.84 -5.38
CA SER A 43 -8.38 23.54 -6.62
C SER A 43 -8.85 22.58 -7.70
N VAL A 44 -9.81 23.01 -8.51
CA VAL A 44 -10.30 22.28 -9.68
C VAL A 44 -10.20 23.16 -10.90
N ASN A 45 -9.74 22.58 -12.00
CA ASN A 45 -9.85 23.18 -13.32
C ASN A 45 -10.92 22.40 -14.10
N PRO A 46 -12.14 22.96 -14.27
CA PRO A 46 -13.25 22.26 -14.94
C PRO A 46 -12.98 21.92 -16.40
N GLU A 47 -12.14 22.69 -17.11
CA GLU A 47 -11.79 22.45 -18.51
C GLU A 47 -10.92 21.20 -18.67
N THR A 48 -9.96 21.02 -17.76
CA THR A 48 -9.04 19.88 -17.77
C THR A 48 -9.52 18.70 -16.92
N GLY A 49 -10.49 18.92 -16.02
CA GLY A 49 -10.95 17.95 -15.04
C GLY A 49 -9.91 17.59 -13.97
N VAL A 50 -8.89 18.42 -13.75
CA VAL A 50 -7.85 18.17 -12.73
C VAL A 50 -8.26 18.79 -11.41
N LEU A 51 -8.44 17.96 -10.39
CA LEU A 51 -8.62 18.33 -8.98
C LEU A 51 -7.30 18.13 -8.22
N LYS A 52 -6.83 19.16 -7.53
CA LYS A 52 -5.66 19.11 -6.64
C LYS A 52 -6.13 19.33 -5.21
N ILE A 53 -5.65 18.51 -4.28
CA ILE A 53 -5.94 18.64 -2.85
C ILE A 53 -4.65 18.45 -2.07
N SER A 54 -4.36 19.37 -1.14
CA SER A 54 -3.18 19.32 -0.29
C SER A 54 -3.54 19.61 1.16
N GLY A 55 -3.10 18.75 2.07
CA GLY A 55 -3.30 18.91 3.51
C GLY A 55 -2.93 17.64 4.28
N ASP A 56 -3.13 17.66 5.58
CA ASP A 56 -2.76 16.58 6.49
C ASP A 56 -3.99 16.05 7.23
N GLY A 57 -4.05 14.73 7.45
CA GLY A 57 -5.13 14.09 8.21
C GLY A 57 -6.21 13.42 7.35
N LEU A 58 -7.44 13.41 7.85
CA LEU A 58 -8.59 12.77 7.20
C LEU A 58 -9.11 13.67 6.08
N LEU A 59 -9.05 13.19 4.83
CA LEU A 59 -9.65 13.89 3.70
C LEU A 59 -11.16 13.58 3.63
N SER A 60 -11.99 14.43 4.23
CA SER A 60 -13.45 14.32 4.18
C SER A 60 -14.02 14.57 2.77
N TYR A 61 -15.33 14.35 2.60
CA TYR A 61 -16.06 14.93 1.46
C TYR A 61 -15.88 16.45 1.48
N GLY A 62 -15.84 17.10 0.31
CA GLY A 62 -15.56 18.53 0.24
C GLY A 62 -16.23 19.23 -0.93
N PRO A 63 -16.01 20.56 -1.07
CA PRO A 63 -16.71 21.39 -2.04
C PRO A 63 -16.51 20.98 -3.51
N TRP A 64 -15.49 20.18 -3.81
CA TRP A 64 -15.26 19.64 -5.15
C TRP A 64 -16.36 18.69 -5.64
N ASP A 65 -17.26 18.21 -4.77
CA ASP A 65 -18.41 17.38 -5.17
C ASP A 65 -19.30 18.08 -6.22
N GLU A 66 -19.42 19.41 -6.16
CA GLU A 66 -20.12 20.22 -7.16
C GLU A 66 -19.58 20.02 -8.59
N TYR A 67 -18.33 19.57 -8.72
CA TYR A 67 -17.61 19.40 -9.98
C TYR A 67 -17.39 17.93 -10.36
N LYS A 68 -17.99 16.97 -9.65
CA LYS A 68 -17.77 15.52 -9.84
C LYS A 68 -17.99 15.01 -11.27
N GLU A 69 -18.90 15.63 -12.01
CA GLU A 69 -19.18 15.33 -13.41
C GLU A 69 -18.04 15.69 -14.37
N SER A 70 -17.09 16.52 -13.93
CA SER A 70 -15.93 16.98 -14.72
C SER A 70 -14.60 16.38 -14.28
N ILE A 71 -14.51 15.88 -13.03
CA ILE A 71 -13.25 15.41 -12.45
C ILE A 71 -12.77 14.14 -13.16
N GLN A 72 -11.59 14.25 -13.79
CA GLN A 72 -10.90 13.18 -14.51
C GLN A 72 -9.64 12.71 -13.78
N LYS A 73 -8.97 13.62 -13.06
CA LYS A 73 -7.72 13.36 -12.37
C LYS A 73 -7.73 14.01 -10.99
N VAL A 74 -7.29 13.26 -9.98
CA VAL A 74 -7.08 13.78 -8.62
C VAL A 74 -5.59 13.70 -8.27
N GLU A 75 -5.04 14.84 -7.86
CA GLU A 75 -3.67 14.98 -7.36
C GLU A 75 -3.72 15.27 -5.85
N LEU A 76 -3.19 14.34 -5.05
CA LEU A 76 -3.18 14.44 -3.60
C LEU A 76 -1.76 14.73 -3.09
N ALA A 77 -1.64 15.72 -2.21
CA ALA A 77 -0.38 16.10 -1.55
C ALA A 77 -0.57 16.24 -0.03
N GLY A 78 0.54 16.17 0.72
CA GLY A 78 0.55 16.19 2.18
C GLY A 78 0.43 14.80 2.81
N LYS A 79 0.24 14.79 4.13
CA LYS A 79 0.17 13.60 4.99
C LYS A 79 -1.28 13.18 5.23
N ILE A 80 -2.00 12.93 4.14
CA ILE A 80 -3.36 12.38 4.19
C ILE A 80 -3.31 10.99 4.83
N THR A 81 -4.00 10.82 5.95
CA THR A 81 -4.04 9.56 6.71
C THR A 81 -5.20 8.68 6.27
N SER A 82 -6.28 9.25 5.73
CA SER A 82 -7.46 8.49 5.33
C SER A 82 -8.19 9.20 4.19
N ILE A 83 -8.72 8.41 3.25
CA ILE A 83 -9.71 8.90 2.28
C ILE A 83 -11.07 8.72 2.94
N GLY A 84 -11.75 9.84 3.16
CA GLY A 84 -12.98 9.92 3.95
C GLY A 84 -14.19 9.35 3.23
N ARG A 85 -15.28 9.29 4.00
CA ARG A 85 -16.56 8.76 3.52
C ARG A 85 -17.01 9.59 2.31
N TYR A 86 -17.33 8.91 1.21
CA TYR A 86 -17.82 9.52 -0.04
C TYR A 86 -16.91 10.59 -0.67
N ALA A 87 -15.62 10.66 -0.32
CA ALA A 87 -14.74 11.77 -0.71
C ALA A 87 -14.67 12.04 -2.23
N PHE A 88 -14.83 10.99 -3.05
CA PHE A 88 -14.86 11.05 -4.51
C PHE A 88 -16.05 10.28 -5.09
N LYS A 89 -17.17 10.21 -4.35
CA LYS A 89 -18.38 9.55 -4.83
C LYS A 89 -18.87 10.21 -6.14
N ASP A 90 -19.40 9.39 -7.05
CA ASP A 90 -19.96 9.76 -8.35
C ASP A 90 -19.02 10.56 -9.26
N CYS A 91 -17.71 10.56 -9.00
CA CYS A 91 -16.71 11.10 -9.92
C CYS A 91 -16.55 10.15 -11.13
N ALA A 92 -17.61 10.03 -11.94
CA ALA A 92 -17.75 8.99 -12.96
C ALA A 92 -16.67 9.05 -14.05
N LYS A 93 -16.05 10.22 -14.26
CA LYS A 93 -14.95 10.43 -15.22
C LYS A 93 -13.56 10.26 -14.60
N LEU A 94 -13.44 10.07 -13.28
CA LEU A 94 -12.18 9.90 -12.58
C LEU A 94 -11.45 8.66 -13.10
N ASN A 95 -10.34 8.87 -13.80
CA ASN A 95 -9.54 7.82 -14.40
C ASN A 95 -8.12 7.73 -13.83
N SER A 96 -7.66 8.76 -13.12
CA SER A 96 -6.32 8.83 -12.55
C SER A 96 -6.31 9.42 -11.15
N ILE A 97 -5.88 8.63 -10.17
CA ILE A 97 -5.58 9.08 -8.81
C ILE A 97 -4.39 8.28 -8.25
N VAL A 98 -3.49 8.97 -7.54
CA VAL A 98 -2.38 8.33 -6.81
C VAL A 98 -2.56 8.58 -5.32
N LEU A 99 -2.81 7.52 -4.55
CA LEU A 99 -2.97 7.61 -3.11
C LEU A 99 -1.64 7.91 -2.41
N PRO A 100 -1.58 8.88 -1.48
CA PRO A 100 -0.39 9.14 -0.68
C PRO A 100 0.06 7.91 0.12
N LYS A 101 1.37 7.79 0.34
CA LYS A 101 1.97 6.67 1.09
C LYS A 101 1.60 6.65 2.58
N SER A 102 0.95 7.69 3.09
CA SER A 102 0.49 7.83 4.47
C SER A 102 -0.93 7.30 4.70
N VAL A 103 -1.69 7.04 3.63
CA VAL A 103 -3.09 6.61 3.76
C VAL A 103 -3.15 5.22 4.41
N THR A 104 -3.86 5.11 5.52
CA THR A 104 -4.10 3.85 6.26
C THR A 104 -5.52 3.33 6.07
N MET A 105 -6.46 4.17 5.63
CA MET A 105 -7.86 3.79 5.44
C MET A 105 -8.47 4.40 4.18
N ILE A 106 -9.26 3.60 3.46
CA ILE A 106 -10.20 4.06 2.44
C ILE A 106 -11.60 3.79 2.99
N SER A 107 -12.32 4.86 3.32
CA SER A 107 -13.57 4.79 4.09
C SER A 107 -14.77 4.37 3.23
N TYR A 108 -15.92 4.25 3.91
CA TYR A 108 -17.20 3.89 3.30
C TYR A 108 -17.46 4.70 2.03
N GLY A 109 -17.69 4.01 0.91
CA GLY A 109 -18.08 4.64 -0.36
C GLY A 109 -17.10 5.68 -0.91
N ALA A 110 -15.84 5.69 -0.52
CA ALA A 110 -14.89 6.75 -0.89
C ALA A 110 -14.76 6.98 -2.41
N PHE A 111 -14.87 5.93 -3.22
CA PHE A 111 -14.86 5.93 -4.68
C PHE A 111 -16.12 5.27 -5.27
N ASP A 112 -17.23 5.37 -4.55
CA ASP A 112 -18.53 4.90 -5.01
C ASP A 112 -18.86 5.50 -6.40
N HIS A 113 -19.28 4.67 -7.36
CA HIS A 113 -19.60 5.06 -8.74
C HIS A 113 -18.48 5.79 -9.52
N CYS A 114 -17.19 5.59 -9.18
CA CYS A 114 -16.05 6.02 -10.01
C CYS A 114 -15.88 5.17 -11.28
N GLY A 115 -16.86 5.21 -12.19
CA GLY A 115 -17.00 4.27 -13.31
C GLY A 115 -15.86 4.26 -14.34
N SER A 116 -15.06 5.32 -14.43
CA SER A 116 -13.89 5.42 -15.34
C SER A 116 -12.57 4.99 -14.71
N LEU A 117 -12.53 4.68 -13.41
CA LEU A 117 -11.29 4.35 -12.71
C LEU A 117 -10.80 2.98 -13.16
N LYS A 118 -9.71 2.93 -13.93
CA LYS A 118 -9.20 1.68 -14.54
C LYS A 118 -8.29 0.89 -13.62
N THR A 119 -7.48 1.61 -12.84
CA THR A 119 -6.46 1.03 -11.97
C THR A 119 -6.33 1.83 -10.68
N ILE A 120 -6.08 1.17 -9.57
CA ILE A 120 -5.73 1.83 -8.30
C ILE A 120 -4.51 1.15 -7.68
N LYS A 121 -3.58 1.95 -7.16
CA LYS A 121 -2.43 1.46 -6.39
C LYS A 121 -2.65 1.71 -4.91
N LEU A 122 -2.77 0.64 -4.14
CA LEU A 122 -2.94 0.73 -2.70
C LEU A 122 -1.58 1.02 -2.03
N PRO A 123 -1.50 1.97 -1.10
CA PRO A 123 -0.25 2.26 -0.41
C PRO A 123 0.14 1.12 0.55
N ALA A 124 1.44 0.97 0.83
CA ALA A 124 1.95 -0.08 1.72
C ALA A 124 1.45 0.06 3.17
N SER A 125 1.05 1.27 3.55
CA SER A 125 0.48 1.62 4.86
C SER A 125 -0.99 1.25 5.01
N LEU A 126 -1.70 0.91 3.92
CA LEU A 126 -3.13 0.71 3.97
C LEU A 126 -3.50 -0.48 4.87
N GLU A 127 -4.39 -0.23 5.83
CA GLU A 127 -4.84 -1.19 6.84
C GLU A 127 -6.29 -1.61 6.60
N SER A 128 -7.14 -0.71 6.08
CA SER A 128 -8.56 -1.02 5.82
C SER A 128 -9.07 -0.44 4.49
N ILE A 129 -9.87 -1.25 3.79
CA ILE A 129 -10.78 -0.83 2.72
C ILE A 129 -12.19 -1.09 3.24
N GLU A 130 -12.96 -0.04 3.50
CA GLU A 130 -14.27 -0.14 4.14
C GLU A 130 -15.39 -0.52 3.15
N THR A 131 -16.60 -0.69 3.70
CA THR A 131 -17.80 -1.06 2.95
C THR A 131 -18.03 -0.17 1.74
N GLY A 132 -18.21 -0.80 0.58
CA GLY A 132 -18.51 -0.11 -0.68
C GLY A 132 -17.44 0.87 -1.17
N ALA A 133 -16.22 0.84 -0.64
CA ALA A 133 -15.17 1.82 -0.97
C ALA A 133 -14.95 2.04 -2.48
N PHE A 134 -15.10 1.01 -3.30
CA PHE A 134 -15.00 1.05 -4.78
C PHE A 134 -16.25 0.42 -5.43
N ILE A 135 -17.42 0.50 -4.79
CA ILE A 135 -18.65 -0.05 -5.37
C ILE A 135 -18.95 0.66 -6.70
N PHE A 136 -19.38 -0.08 -7.71
CA PHE A 136 -19.68 0.41 -9.06
C PHE A 136 -18.51 1.15 -9.77
N CYS A 137 -17.26 0.82 -9.42
CA CYS A 137 -16.10 1.15 -10.25
C CYS A 137 -16.01 0.21 -11.48
N ASN A 138 -16.97 0.29 -12.41
CA ASN A 138 -17.17 -0.72 -13.46
C ASN A 138 -15.98 -0.87 -14.43
N SER A 139 -15.13 0.15 -14.56
CA SER A 139 -13.91 0.06 -15.38
C SER A 139 -12.68 -0.46 -14.64
N LEU A 140 -12.75 -0.64 -13.32
CA LEU A 140 -11.63 -1.07 -12.50
C LEU A 140 -11.24 -2.49 -12.89
N SER A 141 -10.05 -2.61 -13.47
CA SER A 141 -9.51 -3.87 -14.01
C SER A 141 -8.29 -4.36 -13.23
N LYS A 142 -7.64 -3.46 -12.47
CA LYS A 142 -6.45 -3.78 -11.70
C LYS A 142 -6.39 -3.02 -10.38
N VAL A 143 -6.24 -3.77 -9.30
CA VAL A 143 -5.88 -3.25 -7.97
C VAL A 143 -4.46 -3.71 -7.66
N ASP A 144 -3.50 -2.78 -7.64
CA ASP A 144 -2.12 -3.05 -7.25
C ASP A 144 -2.00 -2.99 -5.73
N VAL A 145 -2.06 -4.18 -5.10
CA VAL A 145 -1.84 -4.34 -3.67
C VAL A 145 -0.35 -4.32 -3.39
N ASN A 146 0.16 -3.23 -2.80
CA ASN A 146 1.59 -3.08 -2.53
C ASN A 146 2.13 -4.20 -1.63
N GLY A 147 3.10 -4.98 -2.11
CA GLY A 147 3.60 -6.19 -1.46
C GLY A 147 2.83 -7.47 -1.82
N GLY A 148 1.80 -7.38 -2.66
CA GLY A 148 0.97 -8.48 -3.12
C GLY A 148 0.36 -9.29 -1.98
N ALA A 149 0.35 -10.62 -2.12
CA ALA A 149 -0.16 -11.55 -1.10
C ALA A 149 0.62 -11.46 0.24
N ASN A 150 1.78 -10.79 0.23
CA ASN A 150 2.69 -10.69 1.35
C ASN A 150 2.65 -9.35 2.07
N ASN A 151 1.78 -8.42 1.64
CA ASN A 151 1.47 -7.23 2.42
C ASN A 151 1.09 -7.63 3.86
N THR A 152 1.60 -6.87 4.82
CA THR A 152 1.44 -7.16 6.26
C THR A 152 0.56 -6.15 6.99
N LYS A 153 0.02 -5.16 6.27
CA LYS A 153 -0.72 -4.03 6.82
C LYS A 153 -2.22 -4.12 6.58
N LEU A 154 -2.64 -4.54 5.39
CA LEU A 154 -4.05 -4.67 5.06
C LEU A 154 -4.67 -5.82 5.87
N VAL A 155 -5.63 -5.49 6.73
CA VAL A 155 -6.31 -6.42 7.65
C VAL A 155 -7.80 -6.57 7.35
N ASN A 156 -8.43 -5.56 6.73
CA ASN A 156 -9.87 -5.54 6.48
C ASN A 156 -10.21 -5.18 5.03
N ILE A 157 -11.16 -5.92 4.45
CA ILE A 157 -11.84 -5.61 3.20
C ILE A 157 -13.35 -5.70 3.45
N GLY A 158 -14.03 -4.56 3.44
CA GLY A 158 -15.43 -4.43 3.84
C GLY A 158 -16.44 -5.04 2.87
N THR A 159 -17.70 -5.08 3.30
CA THR A 159 -18.84 -5.56 2.50
C THR A 159 -18.95 -4.79 1.20
N LYS A 160 -19.17 -5.47 0.08
CA LYS A 160 -19.25 -4.86 -1.26
C LYS A 160 -18.08 -3.93 -1.64
N ALA A 161 -16.91 -4.03 -0.98
CA ALA A 161 -15.78 -3.10 -1.21
C ALA A 161 -15.40 -2.94 -2.69
N PHE A 162 -15.50 -4.01 -3.49
CA PHE A 162 -15.33 -4.02 -4.95
C PHE A 162 -16.57 -4.61 -5.65
N GLY A 163 -17.77 -4.43 -5.11
CA GLY A 163 -19.01 -4.86 -5.75
C GLY A 163 -19.29 -4.04 -7.01
N GLY A 164 -19.75 -4.66 -8.10
CA GLY A 164 -19.94 -3.98 -9.38
C GLY A 164 -18.66 -3.75 -10.19
N CYS A 165 -17.48 -4.10 -9.66
CA CYS A 165 -16.20 -4.03 -10.39
C CYS A 165 -16.06 -5.18 -11.41
N THR A 166 -16.94 -5.25 -12.41
CA THR A 166 -17.08 -6.41 -13.32
C THR A 166 -15.86 -6.68 -14.21
N LYS A 167 -15.00 -5.67 -14.44
CA LYS A 167 -13.72 -5.80 -15.15
C LYS A 167 -12.57 -6.26 -14.26
N LEU A 168 -12.72 -6.25 -12.94
CA LEU A 168 -11.69 -6.72 -12.00
C LEU A 168 -11.72 -8.26 -11.96
N LYS A 169 -11.10 -8.90 -12.94
CA LYS A 169 -11.08 -10.37 -13.07
C LYS A 169 -10.16 -11.06 -12.06
N SER A 170 -9.22 -10.33 -11.47
CA SER A 170 -8.35 -10.87 -10.43
C SER A 170 -8.06 -9.88 -9.33
N LEU A 171 -8.07 -10.35 -8.08
CA LEU A 171 -7.63 -9.61 -6.92
C LEU A 171 -6.62 -10.44 -6.11
N THR A 172 -5.52 -9.80 -5.69
CA THR A 172 -4.59 -10.41 -4.73
C THR A 172 -4.99 -10.00 -3.32
N ILE A 173 -5.26 -10.96 -2.44
CA ILE A 173 -5.64 -10.70 -1.05
C ILE A 173 -4.48 -11.08 -0.12
N PRO A 174 -3.94 -10.13 0.67
CA PRO A 174 -2.81 -10.37 1.57
C PRO A 174 -3.05 -11.37 2.70
N LYS A 175 -1.99 -12.02 3.18
CA LYS A 175 -2.05 -12.99 4.29
C LYS A 175 -2.53 -12.44 5.63
N LYS A 176 -2.45 -11.12 5.83
CA LYS A 176 -2.87 -10.48 7.08
C LYS A 176 -4.32 -10.00 7.05
N VAL A 177 -5.02 -10.12 5.92
CA VAL A 177 -6.46 -9.88 5.88
C VAL A 177 -7.16 -10.92 6.74
N GLN A 178 -7.88 -10.43 7.74
CA GLN A 178 -8.65 -11.23 8.71
C GLN A 178 -10.15 -11.19 8.41
N ASN A 179 -10.62 -10.08 7.84
CA ASN A 179 -12.03 -9.86 7.55
C ASN A 179 -12.22 -9.55 6.06
N ILE A 180 -13.09 -10.32 5.41
CA ILE A 180 -13.56 -10.07 4.04
C ILE A 180 -15.09 -10.08 4.06
N GLY A 181 -15.68 -8.90 3.87
CA GLY A 181 -17.11 -8.69 3.98
C GLY A 181 -17.92 -9.39 2.88
N SER A 182 -19.23 -9.49 3.10
CA SER A 182 -20.14 -10.11 2.15
C SER A 182 -20.04 -9.42 0.79
N LYS A 183 -19.95 -10.20 -0.30
CA LYS A 183 -19.84 -9.70 -1.67
C LYS A 183 -18.70 -8.69 -1.91
N ALA A 184 -17.67 -8.66 -1.04
CA ALA A 184 -16.53 -7.76 -1.18
C ALA A 184 -15.82 -7.82 -2.54
N TYR A 185 -15.75 -8.99 -3.19
CA TYR A 185 -15.14 -9.17 -4.49
C TYR A 185 -15.81 -10.29 -5.30
N GLY A 186 -15.84 -10.15 -6.63
CA GLY A 186 -16.33 -11.17 -7.55
C GLY A 186 -17.84 -11.13 -7.80
N TYR A 187 -18.47 -9.98 -7.53
CA TYR A 187 -19.90 -9.78 -7.71
C TYR A 187 -20.19 -8.56 -8.59
N ASP A 188 -21.04 -8.76 -9.57
CA ASP A 188 -21.77 -7.73 -10.29
C ASP A 188 -23.04 -7.42 -9.49
N LEU A 189 -23.29 -6.14 -9.24
CA LEU A 189 -24.44 -5.68 -8.48
C LEU A 189 -25.42 -5.06 -9.47
N VAL A 190 -26.72 -5.31 -9.30
CA VAL A 190 -27.74 -4.78 -10.22
C VAL A 190 -27.96 -3.28 -9.96
N ASP A 191 -28.07 -2.92 -8.69
CA ASP A 191 -28.16 -1.55 -8.20
C ASP A 191 -27.77 -1.51 -6.70
N ASP A 192 -27.72 -0.31 -6.10
CA ASP A 192 -27.33 -0.13 -4.69
C ASP A 192 -28.39 -0.62 -3.68
N TYR A 193 -29.66 -0.66 -4.08
CA TYR A 193 -30.82 -0.88 -3.22
C TYR A 193 -31.22 -2.35 -3.16
N THR A 194 -31.00 -3.10 -4.22
CA THR A 194 -31.37 -4.51 -4.29
C THR A 194 -30.31 -5.41 -3.66
N LEU A 195 -30.79 -6.54 -3.13
CA LEU A 195 -29.91 -7.63 -2.67
C LEU A 195 -29.43 -8.50 -3.85
N GLU A 196 -29.86 -8.18 -5.08
CA GLU A 196 -29.49 -8.93 -6.27
C GLU A 196 -28.01 -8.73 -6.61
N ALA A 197 -27.29 -9.85 -6.67
CA ALA A 197 -25.89 -9.85 -7.08
C ALA A 197 -25.61 -11.09 -7.90
N ARG A 198 -24.92 -10.90 -9.02
CA ARG A 198 -24.52 -11.96 -9.94
C ARG A 198 -23.02 -12.19 -9.78
N LYS A 199 -22.56 -13.43 -9.82
CA LYS A 199 -21.12 -13.70 -9.73
C LYS A 199 -20.44 -13.28 -11.03
N VAL A 200 -19.33 -12.58 -10.92
CA VAL A 200 -18.50 -12.24 -12.07
C VAL A 200 -17.85 -13.51 -12.60
N SER A 201 -18.07 -13.81 -13.87
CA SER A 201 -17.45 -14.96 -14.53
C SER A 201 -15.92 -14.83 -14.52
N ASN A 202 -15.25 -15.97 -14.31
CA ASN A 202 -13.78 -16.09 -14.28
C ASN A 202 -13.07 -15.24 -13.21
N ALA A 203 -13.78 -14.77 -12.18
CA ALA A 203 -13.16 -14.09 -11.05
C ALA A 203 -12.14 -15.02 -10.36
N THR A 204 -10.93 -14.52 -10.15
CA THR A 204 -9.84 -15.25 -9.50
C THR A 204 -9.32 -14.48 -8.28
N ILE A 205 -9.16 -15.16 -7.16
CA ILE A 205 -8.44 -14.65 -5.99
C ILE A 205 -7.05 -15.25 -5.96
N TYR A 206 -6.04 -14.39 -5.87
CA TYR A 206 -4.67 -14.79 -5.58
C TYR A 206 -4.40 -14.58 -4.09
N GLY A 207 -3.91 -15.61 -3.39
CA GLY A 207 -3.65 -15.53 -1.96
C GLY A 207 -2.74 -16.64 -1.46
N ILE A 208 -2.38 -16.61 -0.19
CA ILE A 208 -1.59 -17.69 0.44
C ILE A 208 -2.55 -18.77 0.95
N LYS A 209 -2.18 -20.04 0.80
CA LYS A 209 -2.99 -21.15 1.34
C LYS A 209 -3.17 -21.01 2.85
N GLY A 210 -4.36 -21.34 3.35
CA GLY A 210 -4.73 -21.29 4.76
C GLY A 210 -5.08 -19.89 5.28
N THR A 211 -5.17 -18.87 4.42
CA THR A 211 -5.58 -17.51 4.82
C THR A 211 -7.04 -17.25 4.49
N GLU A 212 -7.57 -16.14 5.00
CA GLU A 212 -8.96 -15.73 4.77
C GLU A 212 -9.29 -15.57 3.29
N ALA A 213 -8.30 -15.21 2.47
CA ALA A 213 -8.41 -15.20 1.01
C ALA A 213 -8.90 -16.55 0.44
N GLN A 214 -8.38 -17.67 0.96
CA GLN A 214 -8.79 -19.01 0.52
C GLN A 214 -10.18 -19.37 1.07
N SER A 215 -10.46 -19.04 2.33
CA SER A 215 -11.78 -19.25 2.96
C SER A 215 -12.88 -18.54 2.18
N TYR A 216 -12.70 -17.25 1.91
CA TYR A 216 -13.62 -16.44 1.14
C TYR A 216 -13.82 -16.97 -0.28
N ALA A 217 -12.73 -17.34 -0.98
CA ALA A 217 -12.83 -17.91 -2.32
C ALA A 217 -13.66 -19.20 -2.32
N LYS A 218 -13.42 -20.10 -1.37
CA LYS A 218 -14.17 -21.36 -1.21
C LYS A 218 -15.64 -21.11 -0.93
N ALA A 219 -15.96 -20.27 0.06
CA ALA A 219 -17.33 -19.95 0.45
C ALA A 219 -18.15 -19.35 -0.71
N ASN A 220 -17.51 -18.52 -1.53
CA ASN A 220 -18.16 -17.82 -2.63
C ASN A 220 -18.08 -18.57 -3.97
N LYS A 221 -17.45 -19.76 -4.03
CA LYS A 221 -17.21 -20.52 -5.28
C LYS A 221 -16.42 -19.70 -6.32
N ILE A 222 -15.43 -18.94 -5.87
CA ILE A 222 -14.51 -18.14 -6.70
C ILE A 222 -13.20 -18.93 -6.87
N THR A 223 -12.60 -18.88 -8.06
CA THR A 223 -11.32 -19.55 -8.33
C THR A 223 -10.22 -19.03 -7.42
N PHE A 224 -9.54 -19.91 -6.68
CA PHE A 224 -8.39 -19.55 -5.85
C PHE A 224 -7.09 -20.03 -6.47
N LYS A 225 -6.13 -19.10 -6.68
CA LYS A 225 -4.77 -19.42 -7.10
C LYS A 225 -3.79 -19.12 -5.97
N SER A 226 -3.13 -20.17 -5.49
CA SER A 226 -2.12 -20.05 -4.45
C SER A 226 -0.91 -19.26 -4.94
N VAL A 227 -0.47 -18.31 -4.13
CA VAL A 227 0.80 -17.60 -4.27
C VAL A 227 1.76 -18.10 -3.20
N LYS A 228 3.06 -18.12 -3.50
CA LYS A 228 4.09 -18.46 -2.50
C LYS A 228 4.08 -17.40 -1.39
N ASN A 229 4.03 -17.83 -0.14
CA ASN A 229 4.30 -16.96 1.00
C ASN A 229 5.80 -16.58 0.98
N THR A 230 6.10 -15.39 0.47
CA THR A 230 7.45 -14.83 0.41
C THR A 230 7.63 -13.68 1.41
N GLY A 231 6.56 -13.31 2.11
CA GLY A 231 6.48 -12.16 3.00
C GLY A 231 7.39 -12.35 4.18
N ALA A 232 8.53 -11.66 4.10
CA ALA A 232 9.72 -11.81 4.93
C ALA A 232 9.90 -13.25 5.39
N SER A 233 10.74 -14.03 4.69
CA SER A 233 11.28 -15.28 5.24
C SER A 233 11.61 -15.00 6.72
N ILE A 234 10.78 -15.51 7.64
CA ILE A 234 11.11 -15.42 9.06
C ILE A 234 12.33 -16.30 9.14
N LEU A 235 13.49 -15.65 9.19
CA LEU A 235 14.73 -16.37 9.34
C LEU A 235 14.62 -17.09 10.67
N THR A 236 14.66 -18.41 10.63
CA THR A 236 14.71 -19.20 11.85
C THR A 236 16.03 -18.94 12.56
N ALA A 237 16.06 -19.10 13.88
CA ALA A 237 17.33 -19.03 14.60
C ALA A 237 18.31 -20.10 14.05
N PRO A 238 19.55 -19.74 13.73
CA PRO A 238 20.57 -20.74 13.44
C PRO A 238 20.83 -21.59 14.70
N LYS A 239 21.08 -22.90 14.52
CA LYS A 239 21.54 -23.75 15.63
C LYS A 239 23.04 -23.51 15.82
N LEU A 240 23.46 -23.13 17.02
CA LEU A 240 24.86 -22.90 17.38
C LEU A 240 25.39 -24.05 18.23
N THR A 241 26.56 -24.57 17.85
CA THR A 241 27.38 -25.45 18.68
C THR A 241 28.73 -24.79 18.90
N ALA A 242 29.22 -24.83 20.14
CA ALA A 242 30.52 -24.33 20.53
C ALA A 242 31.25 -25.44 21.28
N TYR A 243 32.53 -25.65 20.99
CA TYR A 243 33.35 -26.67 21.64
C TYR A 243 34.84 -26.29 21.59
N THR A 244 35.63 -26.87 22.49
CA THR A 244 37.09 -26.86 22.42
C THR A 244 37.57 -28.00 21.51
N GLY A 245 38.44 -27.70 20.55
CA GLY A 245 39.03 -28.69 19.65
C GLY A 245 40.51 -28.42 19.43
N LYS A 246 41.17 -29.27 18.63
CA LYS A 246 42.53 -29.00 18.14
C LYS A 246 42.47 -28.54 16.69
N ILE A 247 43.12 -27.43 16.37
CA ILE A 247 43.37 -26.97 14.99
C ILE A 247 44.88 -26.86 14.83
N ASN A 248 45.44 -27.56 13.84
CA ASN A 248 46.89 -27.67 13.62
C ASN A 248 47.67 -28.06 14.89
N GLY A 249 47.11 -28.95 15.70
CA GLY A 249 47.71 -29.43 16.96
C GLY A 249 47.53 -28.52 18.18
N LYS A 250 47.09 -27.25 18.00
CA LYS A 250 46.86 -26.30 19.10
C LYS A 250 45.41 -26.34 19.58
N GLY A 251 45.20 -26.22 20.89
CA GLY A 251 43.87 -26.08 21.48
C GLY A 251 43.19 -24.80 20.98
N SER A 252 41.93 -24.92 20.56
CA SER A 252 41.21 -23.84 19.88
C SER A 252 39.72 -23.88 20.22
N HIS A 253 39.12 -22.72 20.40
CA HIS A 253 37.69 -22.56 20.59
C HIS A 253 36.99 -22.45 19.24
N VAL A 254 36.06 -23.37 18.96
CA VAL A 254 35.43 -23.49 17.65
C VAL A 254 33.92 -23.27 17.75
N LEU A 255 33.41 -22.39 16.89
CA LEU A 255 31.98 -22.18 16.67
C LEU A 255 31.55 -22.83 15.34
N LYS A 256 30.40 -23.51 15.37
CA LYS A 256 29.70 -24.00 14.17
C LYS A 256 28.23 -23.63 14.25
N PHE A 257 27.65 -23.21 13.13
CA PHE A 257 26.23 -22.90 13.07
C PHE A 257 25.58 -23.26 11.73
N THR A 258 24.29 -23.55 11.78
CA THR A 258 23.54 -24.06 10.62
C THR A 258 23.15 -22.96 9.63
N LYS A 259 23.09 -23.33 8.34
CA LYS A 259 22.52 -22.48 7.29
C LYS A 259 21.02 -22.29 7.52
N VAL A 260 20.56 -21.05 7.43
CA VAL A 260 19.15 -20.64 7.50
C VAL A 260 18.65 -20.33 6.09
N LYS A 261 17.53 -20.95 5.69
CA LYS A 261 16.92 -20.75 4.37
C LYS A 261 16.51 -19.29 4.20
N GLY A 262 16.97 -18.66 3.11
CA GLY A 262 16.63 -17.27 2.77
C GLY A 262 17.49 -16.21 3.48
N ALA A 263 18.46 -16.59 4.30
CA ALA A 263 19.44 -15.66 4.87
C ALA A 263 20.46 -15.23 3.81
N THR A 264 20.84 -13.96 3.83
CA THR A 264 21.95 -13.39 3.03
C THR A 264 23.22 -13.20 3.85
N GLY A 265 23.16 -13.42 5.16
CA GLY A 265 24.33 -13.43 6.03
C GLY A 265 24.02 -13.73 7.49
N TYR A 266 25.05 -13.70 8.33
CA TYR A 266 25.02 -14.07 9.74
C TYR A 266 25.88 -13.11 10.56
N GLN A 267 25.56 -12.96 11.85
CA GLN A 267 26.33 -12.18 12.81
C GLN A 267 26.54 -12.99 14.08
N ILE A 268 27.79 -13.10 14.52
CA ILE A 268 28.18 -13.69 15.80
C ILE A 268 28.32 -12.57 16.82
N TYR A 269 27.82 -12.81 18.02
CA TYR A 269 27.95 -11.94 19.18
C TYR A 269 28.59 -12.72 20.32
N PHE A 270 29.35 -12.00 21.15
CA PHE A 270 29.96 -12.55 22.35
C PHE A 270 29.70 -11.66 23.58
N SER A 271 29.84 -12.23 24.77
CA SER A 271 29.75 -11.54 26.07
C SER A 271 30.58 -12.29 27.12
N PHE A 272 31.23 -11.58 28.03
CA PHE A 272 31.93 -12.19 29.17
C PHE A 272 31.03 -12.49 30.37
N SER A 273 29.86 -11.84 30.46
CA SER A 273 28.92 -12.04 31.58
C SER A 273 27.65 -12.79 31.19
N GLY A 274 27.32 -12.87 29.89
CA GLY A 274 26.05 -13.41 29.40
C GLY A 274 24.85 -12.46 29.55
N ASN A 275 25.01 -11.35 30.30
CA ASN A 275 23.95 -10.37 30.55
C ASN A 275 23.45 -9.70 29.26
N ALA A 276 22.17 -9.34 29.21
CA ALA A 276 21.52 -8.80 28.01
C ALA A 276 22.23 -7.55 27.44
N ASN A 277 22.84 -6.73 28.31
CA ASN A 277 23.45 -5.45 27.93
C ASN A 277 24.96 -5.53 27.62
N THR A 278 25.58 -6.72 27.68
CA THR A 278 27.03 -6.88 27.51
C THR A 278 27.44 -7.53 26.19
N TRP A 279 26.48 -7.78 25.29
CA TRP A 279 26.71 -8.45 24.01
C TRP A 279 27.37 -7.53 22.99
N ARG A 280 28.53 -7.92 22.49
CA ARG A 280 29.26 -7.22 21.42
C ARG A 280 29.26 -8.07 20.15
N LYS A 281 29.10 -7.42 18.99
CA LYS A 281 29.20 -8.11 17.69
C LYS A 281 30.67 -8.48 17.46
N LEU A 282 30.94 -9.77 17.28
CA LEU A 282 32.28 -10.29 17.01
C LEU A 282 32.58 -10.22 15.50
N GLN A 283 31.76 -10.87 14.69
CA GLN A 283 32.04 -11.07 13.27
C GLN A 283 30.76 -11.23 12.44
N SER A 284 30.83 -10.93 11.15
CA SER A 284 29.74 -11.19 10.19
C SER A 284 30.20 -12.12 9.06
N PHE A 285 29.26 -12.91 8.53
CA PHE A 285 29.52 -13.87 7.44
C PHE A 285 28.43 -13.79 6.36
N LYS A 286 28.77 -14.08 5.10
CA LYS A 286 27.77 -14.28 4.03
C LYS A 286 27.12 -15.67 4.12
N THR A 287 27.90 -16.69 4.46
CA THR A 287 27.47 -18.08 4.67
C THR A 287 28.10 -18.64 5.95
N PRO A 288 27.50 -19.63 6.62
CA PRO A 288 28.12 -20.25 7.78
C PRO A 288 29.43 -20.92 7.37
N PRO A 289 30.56 -20.62 8.05
CA PRO A 289 31.81 -21.33 7.81
C PRO A 289 31.70 -22.77 8.32
N LYS A 290 32.48 -23.70 7.75
CA LYS A 290 32.55 -25.10 8.21
C LYS A 290 32.97 -25.19 9.69
N LYS A 291 33.90 -24.31 10.09
CA LYS A 291 34.37 -24.05 11.46
C LYS A 291 34.76 -22.58 11.52
N TYR A 292 34.39 -21.87 12.59
CA TYR A 292 34.94 -20.57 12.90
C TYR A 292 35.81 -20.68 14.15
N GLU A 293 37.09 -20.48 13.96
CA GLU A 293 38.09 -20.46 15.02
C GLU A 293 38.13 -19.07 15.66
N LEU A 294 37.97 -19.04 16.98
CA LEU A 294 38.07 -17.82 17.75
C LEU A 294 39.56 -17.51 17.95
N GLN A 295 39.98 -16.39 17.36
CA GLN A 295 41.32 -15.83 17.53
C GLN A 295 41.36 -15.14 18.91
N TRP A 296 41.33 -15.92 19.99
CA TRP A 296 41.48 -15.39 21.34
C TRP A 296 42.59 -16.14 22.06
N ASP A 297 43.68 -15.43 22.31
CA ASP A 297 44.82 -15.87 23.10
C ASP A 297 44.82 -15.04 24.40
N ASN A 298 44.16 -15.56 25.44
CA ASN A 298 44.42 -15.12 26.81
C ASN A 298 44.42 -16.39 27.64
N GLY A 299 45.61 -16.81 28.06
CA GLY A 299 45.84 -18.01 28.88
C GLY A 299 45.23 -17.94 30.29
N GLY A 300 43.93 -17.71 30.43
CA GLY A 300 43.23 -17.69 31.71
C GLY A 300 41.75 -17.97 31.53
N GLY A 301 41.23 -18.95 32.29
CA GLY A 301 39.89 -19.58 32.17
C GLY A 301 38.67 -18.68 32.37
N LEU A 302 38.58 -17.60 31.60
CA LEU A 302 37.45 -16.68 31.54
C LEU A 302 36.33 -17.28 30.70
N LYS A 303 35.16 -17.42 31.33
CA LYS A 303 33.94 -17.86 30.64
C LYS A 303 33.54 -16.82 29.59
N CYS A 304 33.34 -17.27 28.34
CA CYS A 304 32.81 -16.45 27.27
C CYS A 304 31.54 -17.07 26.68
N TYR A 305 30.53 -16.24 26.44
CA TYR A 305 29.21 -16.63 25.93
C TYR A 305 29.06 -16.17 24.49
N TYR A 306 28.52 -17.03 23.64
CA TYR A 306 28.34 -16.79 22.20
C TYR A 306 26.90 -17.01 21.77
N LYS A 307 26.41 -16.17 20.85
CA LYS A 307 25.15 -16.37 20.14
C LYS A 307 25.27 -15.88 18.70
N VAL A 308 24.48 -16.46 17.80
CA VAL A 308 24.50 -16.11 16.38
C VAL A 308 23.09 -15.84 15.89
N ARG A 309 22.93 -14.90 14.97
CA ARG A 309 21.68 -14.66 14.24
C ARG A 309 21.92 -14.60 12.75
N ALA A 310 20.94 -15.00 11.96
CA ALA A 310 20.91 -14.80 10.52
C ALA A 310 20.27 -13.44 10.19
N TYR A 311 20.61 -12.89 9.02
CA TYR A 311 19.94 -11.72 8.47
C TYR A 311 19.67 -11.87 6.97
N LYS A 312 18.69 -11.13 6.48
CA LYS A 312 18.37 -10.95 5.07
C LYS A 312 18.47 -9.47 4.77
N LYS A 313 19.36 -9.12 3.85
CA LYS A 313 19.58 -7.75 3.37
C LYS A 313 18.89 -7.60 2.01
N VAL A 314 18.03 -6.58 1.89
CA VAL A 314 17.38 -6.20 0.63
C VAL A 314 17.53 -4.69 0.49
N GLY A 315 18.39 -4.24 -0.44
CA GLY A 315 18.83 -2.85 -0.51
C GLY A 315 19.55 -2.42 0.77
N SER A 316 19.10 -1.31 1.38
CA SER A 316 19.63 -0.79 2.66
C SER A 316 18.98 -1.43 3.91
N LYS A 317 17.92 -2.23 3.74
CA LYS A 317 17.14 -2.78 4.87
C LYS A 317 17.63 -4.17 5.28
N TYR A 318 17.63 -4.41 6.58
CA TYR A 318 17.94 -5.72 7.19
C TYR A 318 16.72 -6.28 7.91
N THR A 319 16.48 -7.57 7.76
CA THR A 319 15.57 -8.36 8.61
C THR A 319 16.39 -9.44 9.31
N TYR A 320 16.20 -9.60 10.62
CA TYR A 320 17.01 -10.51 11.45
C TYR A 320 16.19 -11.71 11.94
N SER A 321 16.84 -12.86 12.10
CA SER A 321 16.31 -13.97 12.88
C SER A 321 16.35 -13.65 14.38
N PRO A 322 15.62 -14.40 15.23
CA PRO A 322 16.01 -14.55 16.62
C PRO A 322 17.45 -15.04 16.75
N PHE A 323 18.08 -14.78 17.89
CA PHE A 323 19.40 -15.35 18.20
C PHE A 323 19.28 -16.87 18.44
N SER A 324 20.37 -17.59 18.18
CA SER A 324 20.56 -18.96 18.65
C SER A 324 20.50 -19.01 20.17
N ALA A 325 20.32 -20.22 20.73
CA ALA A 325 20.65 -20.47 22.12
C ALA A 325 22.10 -20.02 22.40
N VAL A 326 22.32 -19.45 23.58
CA VAL A 326 23.63 -19.03 24.04
C VAL A 326 24.49 -20.26 24.33
N LYS A 327 25.75 -20.24 23.90
CA LYS A 327 26.75 -21.27 24.20
C LYS A 327 27.91 -20.67 24.96
N MET A 328 28.35 -21.34 26.01
CA MET A 328 29.46 -20.89 26.86
C MET A 328 30.69 -21.76 26.59
N LEU A 329 31.87 -21.13 26.51
CA LEU A 329 33.17 -21.77 26.49
C LEU A 329 33.99 -21.26 27.68
N LYS A 330 34.80 -22.16 28.26
CA LYS A 330 35.78 -21.88 29.32
C LYS A 330 37.18 -22.01 28.77
#